data_AF-A0A7X7FPA5-F1
#
_entry.id   AF-A0A7X7FPA5-F1
#
_cell.length_a   1.000
_cell.length_b   1.000
_cell.length_c   1.000
_cell.angle_alpha   90.00
_cell.angle_beta   90.00
_cell.angle_gamma   90.00
#
_symmetry.space_group_name_H-M   'P 1'
#
loop_
_entity.id
_entity.type
_entity.pdbx_description
1 polymer ?
#
loop_
_entity_poly.entity_id
_entity_poly.type
_entity_poly.pdbx_seq_one_letter_code
_entity_poly.pdbx_strand_id
1 'polypeptide(L)'
;MKRHLLGLLALAMLSWPGCETRPSDNGGDTTNGGGSGGGTTDGGAATGGVPAERLQTTDFTYLGAFRLPDEFNWGALGLCCYPGGDGGAGSLLVTGFQSPYDSTHPGEACWNAEWDCRAYFGEVTIPTPTVLSNWEDLPVATLRNTMTSFDGGLVSTVNREWTFVSDIEYVPRQGTQSSDKLYGSLNFWYAEGGVGENTFPTIWFANLDGTQTRGMFQVGPDSAPYHGRKMGAYLFTAPEWYADQYLGGRTLVTGRSRGTPRTGFEPVTTDGGSQGPTLFAFRPWDSDSPTGNLDALPVLYYRVAFPGCGGPNVGDPAQCDYPDFTMCDDWTGA
;
A
#
# COMPACT_ATOMS: atom_id res chain seq x y z
N MET A 1 29.12 -9.71 -18.29
CA MET A 1 28.60 -9.19 -17.00
C MET A 1 27.59 -8.10 -17.30
N LYS A 2 26.29 -8.44 -17.30
CA LYS A 2 25.20 -7.47 -17.45
C LYS A 2 24.93 -6.89 -16.06
N ARG A 3 25.14 -5.59 -15.88
CA ARG A 3 24.73 -4.87 -14.66
C ARG A 3 23.24 -4.58 -14.80
N HIS A 4 22.42 -5.20 -13.96
CA HIS A 4 21.02 -4.80 -13.80
C HIS A 4 21.01 -3.46 -13.06
N LEU A 5 20.57 -2.41 -13.75
CA LEU A 5 20.29 -1.11 -13.16
C LEU A 5 18.92 -1.25 -12.48
N LEU A 6 18.88 -1.39 -11.16
CA LEU A 6 17.64 -1.23 -10.40
C LEU A 6 17.45 0.29 -10.23
N GLY A 7 16.58 0.87 -11.06
CA GLY A 7 16.14 2.26 -10.86
C GLY A 7 15.07 2.27 -9.77
N LEU A 8 15.42 2.71 -8.57
CA LEU A 8 14.43 3.08 -7.57
C LEU A 8 13.92 4.48 -7.96
N LEU A 9 12.66 4.58 -8.39
CA LEU A 9 11.97 5.86 -8.47
C LEU A 9 11.50 6.16 -7.04
N ALA A 10 11.97 7.25 -6.45
CA ALA A 10 11.47 7.74 -5.17
C ALA A 10 10.82 9.09 -5.45
N LEU A 11 9.49 9.16 -5.34
CA LEU A 11 8.74 10.39 -5.55
C LEU A 11 8.61 11.13 -4.22
N ALA A 12 9.10 12.37 -4.16
CA ALA A 12 8.95 13.20 -2.97
C ALA A 12 7.57 13.89 -3.00
N MET A 13 6.71 13.62 -2.01
CA MET A 13 5.49 14.40 -1.81
C MET A 13 5.78 15.70 -1.04
N LEU A 14 5.06 16.76 -1.44
CA LEU A 14 4.86 17.97 -0.65
C LEU A 14 4.09 17.61 0.61
N SER A 15 4.68 17.86 1.78
CA SER A 15 4.01 17.69 3.08
C SER A 15 2.73 18.52 3.14
N TRP A 16 1.59 17.87 3.42
CA TRP A 16 0.36 18.55 3.80
C TRP A 16 0.60 19.29 5.14
N PRO A 17 0.26 20.59 5.31
CA PRO A 17 0.54 21.33 6.55
C PRO A 17 -0.29 20.86 7.77
N GLY A 18 -1.08 19.80 7.64
CA GLY A 18 -2.03 19.35 8.65
C GLY A 18 -1.42 18.58 9.83
N CYS A 19 -0.14 18.21 9.77
CA CYS A 19 0.52 17.46 10.84
C CYS A 19 1.56 18.32 11.57
N GLU A 20 1.11 19.37 12.25
CA GLU A 20 1.90 19.95 13.33
C GLU A 20 1.81 19.03 14.55
N THR A 21 2.95 18.43 14.91
CA THR A 21 3.11 17.83 16.23
C THR A 21 2.84 18.90 17.27
N ARG A 22 1.76 18.74 18.06
CA ARG A 22 1.60 19.56 19.26
C ARG A 22 2.87 19.40 20.09
N PRO A 23 3.53 20.48 20.52
CA PRO A 23 4.65 20.37 21.44
C PRO A 23 4.16 19.61 22.67
N SER A 24 4.85 18.53 23.01
CA SER A 24 4.65 17.89 24.30
C SER A 24 5.11 18.88 25.37
N ASP A 25 4.16 19.42 26.12
CA ASP A 25 4.44 20.04 27.41
C ASP A 25 4.91 18.95 28.37
N ASN A 26 6.17 18.55 28.24
CA ASN A 26 6.86 17.72 29.22
C ASN A 26 7.17 18.59 30.43
N GLY A 27 6.26 18.56 31.41
CA GLY A 27 6.55 18.94 32.78
C GLY A 27 7.70 18.08 33.29
N GLY A 28 8.86 18.72 33.46
CA GLY A 28 10.05 18.08 33.99
C GLY A 28 9.83 17.63 35.43
N ASP A 29 10.15 16.37 35.70
CA ASP A 29 10.50 15.92 37.05
C ASP A 29 11.94 15.39 37.02
N THR A 30 12.82 16.16 37.65
CA THR A 30 14.21 15.82 37.87
C THR A 30 14.34 15.13 39.23
N THR A 31 14.60 13.82 39.27
CA THR A 31 15.42 13.25 40.37
C THR A 31 16.06 11.89 40.03
N ASN A 32 17.40 11.88 40.17
CA ASN A 32 18.28 10.84 40.72
C ASN A 32 18.43 9.45 40.09
N GLY A 33 19.71 9.11 39.87
CA GLY A 33 20.26 7.83 40.34
C GLY A 33 21.31 7.19 39.44
N GLY A 34 22.58 7.52 39.64
CA GLY A 34 23.71 6.89 38.95
C GLY A 34 23.97 5.45 39.38
N GLY A 35 24.62 4.69 38.49
CA GLY A 35 25.16 3.36 38.74
C GLY A 35 26.13 2.96 37.64
N SER A 36 27.43 3.04 37.95
CA SER A 36 28.55 2.62 37.09
C SER A 36 29.01 1.21 37.48
N GLY A 37 29.40 0.42 36.48
CA GLY A 37 30.10 -0.86 36.60
C GLY A 37 29.83 -1.70 35.34
N GLY A 38 30.79 -2.25 34.59
CA GLY A 38 32.19 -2.54 34.88
C GLY A 38 32.48 -3.97 34.42
N GLY A 39 32.77 -4.14 33.12
CA GLY A 39 33.63 -5.17 32.51
C GLY A 39 33.30 -6.68 32.65
N THR A 40 33.16 -7.34 31.49
CA THR A 40 33.85 -8.61 31.19
C THR A 40 33.84 -8.89 29.69
N THR A 41 35.03 -9.17 29.15
CA THR A 41 35.32 -9.71 27.81
C THR A 41 35.09 -11.22 27.79
N ASP A 42 34.48 -11.77 26.74
CA ASP A 42 34.95 -13.00 26.09
C ASP A 42 34.17 -13.39 24.82
N GLY A 43 34.87 -14.05 23.90
CA GLY A 43 34.28 -15.08 23.05
C GLY A 43 33.82 -14.66 21.66
N GLY A 44 34.69 -14.83 20.66
CA GLY A 44 34.36 -14.64 19.26
C GLY A 44 33.28 -15.61 18.74
N ALA A 45 32.36 -15.05 17.98
CA ALA A 45 31.66 -15.73 16.91
C ALA A 45 31.77 -14.84 15.67
N ALA A 46 32.25 -15.40 14.56
CA ALA A 46 32.27 -14.71 13.28
C ALA A 46 30.83 -14.49 12.80
N THR A 47 30.22 -13.39 13.25
CA THR A 47 28.97 -12.87 12.70
C THR A 47 29.34 -12.07 11.45
N GLY A 48 29.48 -12.78 10.33
CA GLY A 48 29.46 -12.18 8.99
C GLY A 48 28.06 -11.66 8.62
N GLY A 49 27.40 -10.96 9.54
CA GLY A 49 26.24 -10.16 9.23
C GLY A 49 26.73 -8.92 8.51
N VAL A 50 26.22 -8.66 7.31
CA VAL A 50 26.32 -7.33 6.72
C VAL A 50 25.73 -6.38 7.78
N PRO A 51 26.49 -5.40 8.29
CA PRO A 51 25.90 -4.38 9.15
C PRO A 51 24.74 -3.78 8.35
N ALA A 52 23.52 -3.96 8.85
CA ALA A 52 22.36 -3.33 8.27
C ALA A 52 22.45 -1.83 8.62
N GLU A 53 23.30 -1.12 7.89
CA GLU A 53 23.30 0.33 7.93
C GLU A 53 21.92 0.76 7.43
N ARG A 54 21.16 1.39 8.34
CA ARG A 54 19.87 1.96 7.99
C ARG A 54 20.12 2.95 6.86
N LEU A 55 19.41 2.78 5.75
CA LEU A 55 19.48 3.73 4.64
C LEU A 55 19.24 5.15 5.18
N GLN A 56 20.16 6.04 4.87
CA GLN A 56 20.12 7.45 5.20
C GLN A 56 19.66 8.24 3.97
N THR A 57 19.13 9.44 4.18
CA THR A 57 18.77 10.34 3.06
C THR A 57 19.96 10.66 2.16
N THR A 58 21.19 10.64 2.71
CA THR A 58 22.44 10.82 1.97
C THR A 58 22.78 9.65 1.04
N ASP A 59 22.11 8.51 1.18
CA ASP A 59 22.28 7.36 0.28
C ASP A 59 21.46 7.51 -1.00
N PHE A 60 20.61 8.54 -1.07
CA PHE A 60 19.75 8.81 -2.22
C PHE A 60 20.18 10.10 -2.94
N THR A 61 20.13 10.07 -4.26
CA THR A 61 20.29 11.26 -5.10
C THR A 61 18.95 11.57 -5.75
N TYR A 62 18.42 12.77 -5.51
CA TYR A 62 17.21 13.22 -6.18
C TYR A 62 17.50 13.53 -7.65
N LEU A 63 16.80 12.87 -8.56
CA LEU A 63 16.99 13.01 -10.01
C LEU A 63 16.03 14.03 -10.66
N GLY A 64 15.07 14.56 -9.90
CA GLY A 64 14.00 15.43 -10.41
C GLY A 64 12.63 14.77 -10.35
N ALA A 65 11.63 15.47 -10.90
CA ALA A 65 10.25 15.00 -10.99
C ALA A 65 9.67 15.27 -12.37
N PHE A 66 8.49 14.71 -12.59
CA PHE A 66 7.59 15.00 -13.71
C PHE A 66 6.14 14.92 -13.19
N ARG A 67 5.20 15.50 -13.94
CA ARG A 67 3.78 15.48 -13.61
C ARG A 67 3.07 14.34 -14.33
N LEU A 68 2.01 13.82 -13.71
CA LEU A 68 1.01 13.03 -14.43
C LEU A 68 0.11 13.92 -15.30
N PRO A 69 -0.52 13.35 -16.35
CA PRO A 69 -1.56 14.02 -17.11
C PRO A 69 -2.76 14.45 -16.24
N ASP A 70 -3.51 15.46 -16.68
CA ASP A 70 -4.64 16.02 -15.92
C ASP A 70 -5.79 15.01 -15.72
N GLU A 71 -5.83 13.95 -16.54
CA GLU A 71 -6.74 12.81 -16.39
C GLU A 71 -6.64 12.12 -15.03
N PHE A 72 -5.53 12.32 -14.31
CA PHE A 72 -5.27 11.74 -12.99
C PHE A 72 -5.50 12.71 -11.81
N ASN A 73 -5.93 13.95 -12.05
CA ASN A 73 -6.06 15.01 -11.02
C ASN A 73 -7.02 14.67 -9.85
N TRP A 74 -7.81 13.60 -9.96
CA TRP A 74 -8.76 13.14 -8.94
C TRP A 74 -8.55 11.66 -8.55
N GLY A 75 -7.34 11.13 -8.77
CA GLY A 75 -6.99 9.74 -8.53
C GLY A 75 -5.49 9.50 -8.36
N ALA A 76 -4.97 8.45 -8.99
CA ALA A 76 -3.56 8.05 -8.93
C ALA A 76 -3.04 7.68 -7.53
N LEU A 77 -3.85 6.95 -6.76
CA LEU A 77 -3.37 6.38 -5.49
C LEU A 77 -2.30 5.30 -5.70
N GLY A 78 -2.41 4.55 -6.80
CA GLY A 78 -1.53 3.43 -7.11
C GLY A 78 -0.69 3.71 -8.35
N LEU A 79 0.58 3.32 -8.30
CA LEU A 79 1.48 3.38 -9.44
C LEU A 79 2.47 2.21 -9.42
N CYS A 80 2.76 1.64 -10.59
CA CYS A 80 3.86 0.69 -10.73
C CYS A 80 4.61 0.87 -12.05
N CYS A 81 5.85 0.41 -12.07
CA CYS A 81 6.66 0.37 -13.28
C CYS A 81 6.22 -0.81 -14.16
N TYR A 82 6.05 -0.56 -15.47
CA TYR A 82 5.89 -1.59 -16.48
C TYR A 82 7.10 -1.61 -17.42
N PRO A 83 8.08 -2.52 -17.20
CA PRO A 83 9.30 -2.56 -18.01
C PRO A 83 9.07 -2.88 -19.49
N GLY A 84 8.01 -3.61 -19.82
CA GLY A 84 7.61 -3.90 -21.21
C GLY A 84 6.96 -2.71 -21.92
N GLY A 85 6.63 -1.66 -21.17
CA GLY A 85 6.03 -0.43 -21.65
C GLY A 85 6.92 0.31 -22.63
N ASP A 86 6.30 1.18 -23.42
CA ASP A 86 6.98 2.03 -24.39
C ASP A 86 7.99 1.33 -25.32
N GLY A 87 7.58 0.19 -25.87
CA GLY A 87 8.43 -0.60 -26.76
C GLY A 87 9.65 -1.19 -26.05
N GLY A 88 9.57 -1.37 -24.73
CA GLY A 88 10.66 -1.85 -23.86
C GLY A 88 11.51 -0.74 -23.23
N ALA A 89 11.17 0.53 -23.43
CA ALA A 89 11.80 1.65 -22.72
C ALA A 89 11.29 1.80 -21.27
N GLY A 90 10.14 1.19 -20.96
CA GLY A 90 9.45 1.30 -19.69
C GLY A 90 8.38 2.38 -19.68
N SER A 91 7.32 2.14 -18.92
CA SER A 91 6.24 3.09 -18.65
C SER A 91 5.76 2.96 -17.21
N LEU A 92 4.84 3.83 -16.79
CA LEU A 92 4.12 3.67 -15.53
C LEU A 92 2.68 3.24 -15.80
N LEU A 93 2.18 2.30 -15.00
CA LEU A 93 0.76 2.02 -14.87
C LEU A 93 0.24 2.74 -13.63
N VAL A 94 -0.83 3.49 -13.76
CA VAL A 94 -1.33 4.40 -12.72
C VAL A 94 -2.83 4.21 -12.56
N THR A 95 -3.33 4.13 -11.33
CA THR A 95 -4.78 4.06 -11.09
C THR A 95 -5.44 5.37 -11.51
N GLY A 96 -6.56 5.29 -12.23
CA GLY A 96 -7.20 6.48 -12.81
C GLY A 96 -7.92 7.34 -11.77
N PHE A 97 -8.74 6.72 -10.92
CA PHE A 97 -9.60 7.38 -9.94
C PHE A 97 -9.42 6.73 -8.57
N GLN A 98 -9.53 7.52 -7.50
CA GLN A 98 -9.36 7.01 -6.15
C GLN A 98 -10.47 6.03 -5.73
N SER A 99 -11.66 6.15 -6.31
CA SER A 99 -12.83 5.31 -6.02
C SER A 99 -13.35 4.69 -7.33
N PRO A 100 -14.21 3.65 -7.27
CA PRO A 100 -14.95 3.22 -8.45
C PRO A 100 -15.59 4.41 -9.16
N TYR A 101 -15.50 4.43 -10.48
CA TYR A 101 -15.87 5.57 -11.30
C TYR A 101 -16.83 5.15 -12.40
N ASP A 102 -17.81 5.99 -12.68
CA ASP A 102 -18.66 5.90 -13.87
C ASP A 102 -18.47 7.17 -14.70
N SER A 103 -18.07 7.01 -15.97
CA SER A 103 -17.85 8.12 -16.90
C SER A 103 -19.07 9.01 -17.15
N THR A 104 -20.27 8.50 -16.88
CA THR A 104 -21.53 9.25 -17.02
C THR A 104 -21.87 10.09 -15.79
N HIS A 105 -21.15 9.89 -14.67
CA HIS A 105 -21.35 10.59 -13.39
C HIS A 105 -20.00 11.07 -12.81
N PRO A 106 -19.28 11.96 -13.53
CA PRO A 106 -17.93 12.36 -13.15
C PRO A 106 -17.91 13.15 -11.84
N GLY A 107 -17.01 12.78 -10.93
CA GLY A 107 -16.82 13.45 -9.64
C GLY A 107 -17.82 13.06 -8.54
N GLU A 108 -18.70 12.09 -8.82
CA GLU A 108 -19.65 11.57 -7.84
C GLU A 108 -19.17 10.25 -7.24
N ALA A 109 -19.44 10.04 -5.95
CA ALA A 109 -19.23 8.74 -5.32
C ALA A 109 -20.23 7.72 -5.90
N CYS A 110 -19.83 6.46 -6.01
CA CYS A 110 -20.62 5.40 -6.64
C CYS A 110 -21.79 4.86 -5.79
N TRP A 111 -22.63 5.73 -5.26
CA TRP A 111 -23.74 5.37 -4.37
C TRP A 111 -24.93 4.71 -5.10
N ASN A 112 -25.17 5.04 -6.37
CA ASN A 112 -26.28 4.48 -7.15
C ASN A 112 -25.92 3.11 -7.72
N ALA A 113 -26.78 2.11 -7.48
CA ALA A 113 -26.60 0.74 -7.96
C ALA A 113 -26.75 0.58 -9.48
N GLU A 114 -27.41 1.53 -10.17
CA GLU A 114 -27.61 1.50 -11.63
C GLU A 114 -26.38 1.96 -12.42
N TRP A 115 -25.41 2.60 -11.76
CA TRP A 115 -24.19 3.11 -12.39
C TRP A 115 -23.19 1.99 -12.68
N ASP A 116 -22.47 2.09 -13.79
CA ASP A 116 -21.46 1.11 -14.21
C ASP A 116 -20.09 1.46 -13.63
N CYS A 117 -20.02 1.51 -12.30
CA CYS A 117 -18.83 1.90 -11.56
C CYS A 117 -17.72 0.85 -11.66
N ARG A 118 -16.56 1.24 -12.17
CA ARG A 118 -15.37 0.37 -12.34
C ARG A 118 -14.11 0.99 -11.76
N ALA A 119 -13.11 0.15 -11.49
CA ALA A 119 -11.75 0.62 -11.26
C ALA A 119 -11.03 0.77 -12.60
N TYR A 120 -10.30 1.89 -12.77
CA TYR A 120 -9.57 2.20 -14.00
C TYR A 120 -8.07 2.34 -13.73
N PHE A 121 -7.28 2.07 -14.76
CA PHE A 121 -5.86 2.44 -14.80
C PHE A 121 -5.51 3.03 -16.18
N GLY A 122 -4.41 3.76 -16.24
CA GLY A 122 -3.81 4.26 -17.47
C GLY A 122 -2.33 3.93 -17.53
N GLU A 123 -1.80 3.82 -18.75
CA GLU A 123 -0.36 3.71 -18.98
C GLU A 123 0.19 5.08 -19.40
N VAL A 124 1.22 5.59 -18.72
CA VAL A 124 1.85 6.88 -19.03
C VAL A 124 3.33 6.71 -19.35
N THR A 125 3.84 7.56 -20.24
CA THR A 125 5.28 7.64 -20.52
C THR A 125 6.05 8.12 -19.28
N ILE A 126 7.37 7.89 -19.26
CA ILE A 126 8.28 8.43 -18.23
C ILE A 126 9.15 9.52 -18.90
N PRO A 127 8.83 10.80 -18.75
CA PRO A 127 9.70 11.89 -19.19
C PRO A 127 11.03 11.86 -18.45
N THR A 128 12.07 12.51 -19.01
CA THR A 128 13.30 12.78 -18.25
C THR A 128 12.96 13.65 -17.04
N PRO A 129 13.16 13.16 -15.79
CA PRO A 129 12.86 13.94 -14.61
C PRO A 129 13.71 15.22 -14.58
N THR A 130 13.14 16.32 -14.11
CA THR A 130 13.84 17.61 -14.03
C THR A 130 13.75 18.18 -12.62
N VAL A 131 14.83 18.81 -12.16
CA VAL A 131 14.87 19.54 -10.89
C VAL A 131 14.44 20.98 -11.15
N LEU A 132 13.17 21.27 -10.89
CA LEU A 132 12.57 22.61 -11.00
C LEU A 132 11.92 23.00 -9.69
N SER A 133 11.96 24.30 -9.38
CA SER A 133 11.34 24.85 -8.16
C SER A 133 9.84 25.08 -8.30
N ASN A 134 9.35 25.25 -9.53
CA ASN A 134 7.93 25.40 -9.83
C ASN A 134 7.40 24.08 -10.43
N TRP A 135 6.38 23.51 -9.81
CA TRP A 135 5.80 22.24 -10.25
C TRP A 135 5.08 22.37 -11.60
N GLU A 136 4.59 23.57 -11.94
CA GLU A 136 3.91 23.82 -13.22
C GLU A 136 4.85 23.70 -14.41
N ASP A 137 6.15 23.92 -14.20
CA ASP A 137 7.19 23.86 -15.23
C ASP A 137 7.76 22.44 -15.41
N LEU A 138 7.34 21.48 -14.57
CA LEU A 138 7.80 20.09 -14.67
C LEU A 138 7.34 19.47 -15.99
N PRO A 139 8.16 18.59 -16.59
CA PRO A 139 7.73 17.82 -17.76
C PRO A 139 6.48 17.00 -17.40
N VAL A 140 5.57 16.85 -18.36
CA VAL A 140 4.31 16.13 -18.16
C VAL A 140 4.40 14.80 -18.90
N ALA A 141 4.10 13.70 -18.20
CA ALA A 141 3.95 12.39 -18.81
C ALA A 141 2.81 12.40 -19.84
N THR A 142 2.84 11.48 -20.80
CA THR A 142 1.80 11.36 -21.82
C THR A 142 1.03 10.07 -21.61
N LEU A 143 -0.30 10.16 -21.55
CA LEU A 143 -1.17 9.01 -21.53
C LEU A 143 -1.03 8.25 -22.87
N ARG A 144 -0.62 6.99 -22.82
CA ARG A 144 -0.33 6.17 -24.01
C ARG A 144 -1.58 5.54 -24.60
N ASN A 145 -2.54 5.18 -23.75
CA ASN A 145 -3.80 4.55 -24.11
C ASN A 145 -4.94 5.17 -23.29
N THR A 146 -6.17 5.10 -23.79
CA THR A 146 -7.34 5.46 -23.00
C THR A 146 -7.36 4.69 -21.68
N MET A 147 -7.88 5.33 -20.62
CA MET A 147 -8.12 4.68 -19.34
C MET A 147 -8.88 3.37 -19.54
N THR A 148 -8.35 2.29 -18.97
CA THR A 148 -8.85 0.93 -19.11
C THR A 148 -9.44 0.46 -17.80
N SER A 149 -10.68 -0.02 -17.81
CA SER A 149 -11.26 -0.68 -16.64
C SER A 149 -10.57 -2.02 -16.40
N PHE A 150 -10.23 -2.36 -15.17
CA PHE A 150 -9.47 -3.59 -14.88
C PHE A 150 -9.98 -4.39 -13.69
N ASP A 151 -11.17 -4.08 -13.17
CA ASP A 151 -11.79 -4.86 -12.09
C ASP A 151 -12.98 -5.69 -12.53
N GLY A 152 -13.45 -5.58 -13.78
CA GLY A 152 -14.64 -6.32 -14.21
C GLY A 152 -15.87 -6.05 -13.33
N GLY A 153 -15.89 -4.92 -12.60
CA GLY A 153 -16.95 -4.54 -11.66
C GLY A 153 -16.84 -5.17 -10.27
N LEU A 154 -15.79 -5.96 -10.01
CA LEU A 154 -15.57 -6.68 -8.76
C LEU A 154 -15.42 -5.75 -7.56
N VAL A 155 -14.77 -4.59 -7.71
CA VAL A 155 -14.55 -3.67 -6.57
C VAL A 155 -15.89 -3.19 -6.02
N SER A 156 -16.85 -2.90 -6.90
CA SER A 156 -18.20 -2.46 -6.53
C SER A 156 -19.00 -3.51 -5.75
N THR A 157 -18.60 -4.79 -5.79
CA THR A 157 -19.25 -5.88 -5.04
C THR A 157 -18.86 -5.91 -3.55
N VAL A 158 -17.72 -5.30 -3.19
CA VAL A 158 -17.29 -5.18 -1.78
C VAL A 158 -18.05 -4.04 -1.11
N ASN A 159 -17.92 -2.83 -1.65
CA ASN A 159 -18.77 -1.69 -1.35
C ASN A 159 -18.59 -0.64 -2.46
N ARG A 160 -19.66 0.05 -2.84
CA ARG A 160 -19.63 0.96 -4.00
C ARG A 160 -19.19 2.39 -3.66
N GLU A 161 -19.48 2.85 -2.45
CA GLU A 161 -19.30 4.26 -2.06
C GLU A 161 -18.01 4.49 -1.26
N TRP A 162 -17.62 3.52 -0.44
CA TRP A 162 -16.59 3.69 0.59
C TRP A 162 -15.32 2.87 0.33
N THR A 163 -15.17 2.32 -0.88
CA THR A 163 -13.95 1.65 -1.34
C THR A 163 -13.06 2.59 -2.12
N PHE A 164 -11.76 2.41 -1.93
CA PHE A 164 -10.72 3.14 -2.63
C PHE A 164 -9.82 2.17 -3.39
N VAL A 165 -9.64 2.41 -4.69
CA VAL A 165 -8.68 1.70 -5.55
C VAL A 165 -7.30 2.22 -5.18
N SER A 166 -6.62 1.50 -4.29
CA SER A 166 -5.53 2.09 -3.49
C SER A 166 -4.18 1.91 -4.13
N ASP A 167 -3.94 0.74 -4.73
CA ASP A 167 -2.63 0.46 -5.31
C ASP A 167 -2.72 -0.56 -6.45
N ILE A 168 -1.68 -0.64 -7.28
CA ILE A 168 -1.63 -1.46 -8.48
C ILE A 168 -0.23 -2.02 -8.70
N GLU A 169 -0.12 -3.27 -9.13
CA GLU A 169 1.19 -3.89 -9.37
C GLU A 169 1.22 -4.75 -10.64
N TYR A 170 2.24 -4.52 -11.46
CA TYR A 170 2.55 -5.35 -12.62
C TYR A 170 3.22 -6.65 -12.18
N VAL A 171 2.69 -7.77 -12.66
CA VAL A 171 3.25 -9.10 -12.39
C VAL A 171 3.40 -9.87 -13.70
N PRO A 172 4.64 -10.24 -14.10
CA PRO A 172 4.86 -11.12 -15.23
C PRO A 172 4.08 -12.43 -15.07
N ARG A 173 3.53 -12.95 -16.17
CA ARG A 173 2.74 -14.18 -16.16
C ARG A 173 3.48 -15.33 -15.45
N GLN A 174 2.73 -16.07 -14.65
CA GLN A 174 3.23 -17.21 -13.89
C GLN A 174 2.52 -18.50 -14.34
N GLY A 175 3.19 -19.65 -14.19
CA GLY A 175 2.62 -20.97 -14.42
C GLY A 175 1.90 -21.13 -15.76
N THR A 176 0.59 -21.33 -15.70
CA THR A 176 -0.30 -21.55 -16.86
C THR A 176 -1.01 -20.30 -17.35
N GLN A 177 -0.67 -19.11 -16.83
CA GLN A 177 -1.29 -17.86 -17.28
C GLN A 177 -0.96 -17.56 -18.73
N SER A 178 -1.96 -17.13 -19.48
CA SER A 178 -1.85 -16.79 -20.89
C SER A 178 -1.16 -15.45 -21.15
N SER A 179 -1.17 -14.54 -20.18
CA SER A 179 -0.67 -13.16 -20.29
C SER A 179 -0.22 -12.61 -18.93
N ASP A 180 0.58 -11.55 -18.97
CA ASP A 180 0.98 -10.80 -17.78
C ASP A 180 -0.24 -10.21 -17.06
N LYS A 181 -0.09 -9.98 -15.77
CA LYS A 181 -1.17 -9.56 -14.88
C LYS A 181 -0.94 -8.18 -14.32
N LEU A 182 -2.05 -7.49 -14.13
CA LEU A 182 -2.16 -6.29 -13.34
C LEU A 182 -2.96 -6.61 -12.10
N TYR A 183 -2.30 -6.61 -10.95
CA TYR A 183 -2.97 -6.76 -9.67
C TYR A 183 -3.45 -5.41 -9.18
N GLY A 184 -4.66 -5.37 -8.64
CA GLY A 184 -5.18 -4.20 -7.95
C GLY A 184 -5.43 -4.50 -6.48
N SER A 185 -5.38 -3.46 -5.67
CA SER A 185 -5.76 -3.51 -4.26
C SER A 185 -6.81 -2.46 -3.92
N LEU A 186 -7.70 -2.80 -2.99
CA LEU A 186 -8.68 -1.87 -2.44
C LEU A 186 -8.56 -1.75 -0.94
N ASN A 187 -8.82 -0.56 -0.44
CA ASN A 187 -9.06 -0.31 0.96
C ASN A 187 -10.53 0.11 1.17
N PHE A 188 -11.12 -0.33 2.28
CA PHE A 188 -12.44 0.14 2.73
C PHE A 188 -12.23 1.15 3.86
N TRP A 189 -12.63 2.39 3.62
CA TRP A 189 -12.43 3.49 4.56
C TRP A 189 -13.28 3.40 5.84
N TYR A 190 -14.51 2.89 5.84
CA TYR A 190 -15.30 2.70 7.08
C TYR A 190 -15.83 1.28 7.21
N ALA A 191 -14.92 0.31 7.22
CA ALA A 191 -15.27 -1.09 7.36
C ALA A 191 -16.11 -1.38 8.62
N GLU A 192 -15.87 -0.65 9.71
CA GLU A 192 -16.56 -0.80 10.99
C GLU A 192 -18.09 -0.63 10.87
N GLY A 193 -18.55 0.32 10.06
CA GLY A 193 -19.97 0.54 9.79
C GLY A 193 -20.51 -0.24 8.59
N GLY A 194 -19.65 -0.58 7.61
CA GLY A 194 -20.06 -1.20 6.36
C GLY A 194 -20.10 -2.74 6.36
N VAL A 195 -19.08 -3.38 6.95
CA VAL A 195 -18.98 -4.85 7.06
C VAL A 195 -19.09 -5.36 8.49
N GLY A 196 -19.03 -4.45 9.48
CA GLY A 196 -18.94 -4.85 10.88
C GLY A 196 -17.72 -5.72 11.11
N GLU A 197 -17.80 -6.69 12.04
CA GLU A 197 -16.69 -7.63 12.38
C GLU A 197 -16.30 -8.57 11.23
N ASN A 198 -17.06 -8.59 10.12
CA ASN A 198 -16.71 -9.48 9.02
C ASN A 198 -15.46 -8.98 8.27
N THR A 199 -14.59 -9.92 7.91
CA THR A 199 -13.54 -9.65 6.93
C THR A 199 -14.11 -9.46 5.52
N PHE A 200 -13.27 -8.94 4.62
CA PHE A 200 -13.61 -8.70 3.22
C PHE A 200 -12.36 -8.87 2.34
N PRO A 201 -12.53 -9.25 1.08
CA PRO A 201 -11.43 -9.43 0.16
C PRO A 201 -10.90 -8.08 -0.35
N THR A 202 -9.61 -8.01 -0.65
CA THR A 202 -8.92 -6.75 -0.96
C THR A 202 -8.09 -6.77 -2.25
N ILE A 203 -7.86 -7.94 -2.85
CA ILE A 203 -6.98 -8.08 -4.02
C ILE A 203 -7.75 -8.64 -5.23
N TRP A 204 -7.46 -8.16 -6.42
CA TRP A 204 -7.89 -8.78 -7.69
C TRP A 204 -6.75 -8.72 -8.70
N PHE A 205 -6.94 -9.37 -9.85
CA PHE A 205 -6.09 -9.12 -11.01
C PHE A 205 -6.88 -9.12 -12.30
N ALA A 206 -6.31 -8.52 -13.34
CA ALA A 206 -6.75 -8.63 -14.73
C ALA A 206 -5.55 -8.81 -15.67
N ASN A 207 -5.81 -9.06 -16.94
CA ASN A 207 -4.83 -8.86 -18.00
C ASN A 207 -4.52 -7.36 -18.17
N LEU A 208 -3.39 -7.03 -18.81
CA LEU A 208 -3.00 -5.64 -19.10
C LEU A 208 -3.96 -4.90 -20.05
N ASP A 209 -4.88 -5.60 -20.72
CA ASP A 209 -5.96 -4.99 -21.51
C ASP A 209 -7.27 -4.85 -20.71
N GLY A 210 -7.23 -5.09 -19.41
CA GLY A 210 -8.38 -5.05 -18.51
C GLY A 210 -9.29 -6.28 -18.57
N THR A 211 -9.01 -7.24 -19.46
CA THR A 211 -9.84 -8.45 -19.61
C THR A 211 -9.48 -9.54 -18.60
N GLN A 212 -10.30 -10.60 -18.57
CA GLN A 212 -10.06 -11.80 -17.74
C GLN A 212 -9.90 -11.50 -16.25
N THR A 213 -10.62 -10.51 -15.73
CA THR A 213 -10.54 -10.18 -14.31
C THR A 213 -10.93 -11.37 -13.43
N ARG A 214 -10.19 -11.56 -12.33
CA ARG A 214 -10.48 -12.54 -11.28
C ARG A 214 -10.28 -11.91 -9.89
N GLY A 215 -11.08 -12.39 -8.94
CA GLY A 215 -11.16 -11.86 -7.58
C GLY A 215 -12.63 -11.67 -7.18
N MET A 216 -12.93 -10.89 -6.14
CA MET A 216 -12.00 -10.34 -5.16
C MET A 216 -11.45 -11.47 -4.27
N PHE A 217 -10.15 -11.49 -4.02
CA PHE A 217 -9.47 -12.46 -3.18
C PHE A 217 -9.23 -11.93 -1.77
N GLN A 218 -9.49 -12.78 -0.78
CA GLN A 218 -9.04 -12.55 0.58
C GLN A 218 -7.57 -12.93 0.72
N VAL A 219 -6.83 -12.12 1.48
CA VAL A 219 -5.41 -12.33 1.76
C VAL A 219 -5.29 -13.14 3.04
N GLY A 220 -4.97 -14.44 2.91
CA GLY A 220 -4.92 -15.38 4.02
C GLY A 220 -6.27 -16.02 4.39
N PRO A 221 -6.28 -16.94 5.36
CA PRO A 221 -7.50 -17.61 5.85
C PRO A 221 -8.47 -16.65 6.54
N ASP A 222 -9.69 -17.11 6.81
CA ASP A 222 -10.69 -16.39 7.61
C ASP A 222 -10.43 -16.57 9.11
N SER A 223 -9.29 -16.04 9.56
CA SER A 223 -8.88 -16.05 10.96
C SER A 223 -7.84 -14.97 11.23
N ALA A 224 -7.70 -14.54 12.49
CA ALA A 224 -6.65 -13.61 12.88
C ALA A 224 -5.25 -14.18 12.52
N PRO A 225 -4.30 -13.33 12.06
CA PRO A 225 -4.38 -11.87 11.92
C PRO A 225 -4.92 -11.38 10.56
N TYR A 226 -5.49 -12.26 9.73
CA TYR A 226 -5.87 -11.96 8.36
C TYR A 226 -7.25 -11.30 8.31
N HIS A 227 -7.29 -10.00 8.00
CA HIS A 227 -8.53 -9.25 7.91
C HIS A 227 -8.38 -8.12 6.89
N GLY A 228 -9.41 -7.90 6.06
CA GLY A 228 -9.41 -6.80 5.08
C GLY A 228 -9.14 -5.40 5.65
N ARG A 229 -9.29 -5.19 6.96
CA ARG A 229 -8.95 -3.92 7.65
C ARG A 229 -7.46 -3.70 7.83
N LYS A 230 -6.64 -4.74 7.63
CA LYS A 230 -5.18 -4.72 7.78
C LYS A 230 -4.46 -4.80 6.43
N MET A 231 -5.19 -4.69 5.31
CA MET A 231 -4.66 -4.95 3.98
C MET A 231 -5.26 -3.97 2.96
N GLY A 232 -4.67 -3.95 1.77
CA GLY A 232 -5.27 -3.37 0.58
C GLY A 232 -5.07 -1.87 0.36
N ALA A 233 -4.34 -1.17 1.24
CA ALA A 233 -3.90 0.20 0.99
C ALA A 233 -2.58 0.25 0.20
N TYR A 234 -1.75 -0.78 0.34
CA TYR A 234 -0.46 -0.92 -0.36
C TYR A 234 -0.44 -2.21 -1.17
N LEU A 235 0.27 -2.23 -2.29
CA LEU A 235 0.54 -3.42 -3.07
C LEU A 235 1.86 -3.27 -3.83
N PHE A 236 2.88 -4.05 -3.48
CA PHE A 236 4.19 -3.97 -4.13
C PHE A 236 4.89 -5.32 -4.21
N THR A 237 5.85 -5.44 -5.13
CA THR A 237 6.71 -6.62 -5.25
C THR A 237 7.94 -6.52 -4.34
N ALA A 238 8.14 -7.54 -3.50
CA ALA A 238 9.40 -7.79 -2.83
C ALA A 238 10.43 -8.37 -3.82
N PRO A 239 11.72 -7.98 -3.75
CA PRO A 239 12.76 -8.58 -4.56
C PRO A 239 12.77 -10.11 -4.44
N GLU A 240 12.93 -10.82 -5.56
CA GLU A 240 12.86 -12.29 -5.61
C GLU A 240 13.79 -12.96 -4.59
N TRP A 241 15.04 -12.50 -4.49
CA TRP A 241 16.01 -13.02 -3.52
C TRP A 241 15.53 -12.87 -2.07
N TYR A 242 14.85 -11.77 -1.75
CA TYR A 242 14.33 -11.50 -0.41
C TYR A 242 13.10 -12.37 -0.15
N ALA A 243 12.22 -12.49 -1.14
CA ALA A 243 11.05 -13.33 -1.07
C ALA A 243 11.42 -14.80 -0.84
N ASP A 244 12.38 -15.32 -1.60
CA ASP A 244 12.88 -16.69 -1.47
C ASP A 244 13.49 -16.96 -0.09
N GLN A 245 14.32 -16.02 0.38
CA GLN A 245 15.04 -16.20 1.64
C GLN A 245 14.15 -16.02 2.88
N TYR A 246 13.21 -15.07 2.87
CA TYR A 246 12.50 -14.65 4.07
C TYR A 246 10.98 -14.78 4.01
N LEU A 247 10.38 -14.80 2.82
CA LEU A 247 8.91 -14.82 2.65
C LEU A 247 8.39 -16.16 2.13
N GLY A 248 9.29 -17.15 1.97
CA GLY A 248 8.98 -18.45 1.40
C GLY A 248 8.56 -18.38 -0.07
N GLY A 249 9.17 -17.48 -0.85
CA GLY A 249 8.85 -17.25 -2.27
C GLY A 249 7.57 -16.45 -2.51
N ARG A 250 7.02 -15.77 -1.50
CA ARG A 250 5.90 -14.83 -1.64
C ARG A 250 6.42 -13.48 -2.08
N THR A 251 6.19 -13.13 -3.34
CA THR A 251 6.77 -11.94 -3.97
C THR A 251 5.88 -10.71 -3.90
N LEU A 252 4.57 -10.85 -3.71
CA LEU A 252 3.69 -9.69 -3.51
C LEU A 252 3.50 -9.40 -2.04
N VAL A 253 3.39 -8.13 -1.68
CA VAL A 253 3.11 -7.67 -0.33
C VAL A 253 1.97 -6.67 -0.38
N THR A 254 0.99 -6.84 0.52
CA THR A 254 -0.07 -5.86 0.74
C THR A 254 -0.17 -5.49 2.21
N GLY A 255 -0.76 -4.34 2.49
CA GLY A 255 -0.77 -3.78 3.84
C GLY A 255 -1.72 -2.63 4.01
N ARG A 256 -1.74 -2.07 5.21
CA ARG A 256 -2.44 -0.83 5.55
C ARG A 256 -1.86 -0.21 6.81
N SER A 257 -1.89 1.11 6.90
CA SER A 257 -1.68 1.85 8.13
C SER A 257 -2.95 2.64 8.47
N ARG A 258 -3.64 2.25 9.54
CA ARG A 258 -4.87 2.91 10.01
C ARG A 258 -5.09 2.67 11.49
N GLY A 259 -5.44 3.74 12.21
CA GLY A 259 -6.01 3.62 13.55
C GLY A 259 -7.38 2.94 13.58
N THR A 260 -7.84 2.64 14.79
CA THR A 260 -9.22 2.24 15.09
C THR A 260 -10.04 3.49 15.43
N PRO A 261 -11.28 3.65 14.94
CA PRO A 261 -12.11 4.78 15.30
C PRO A 261 -12.35 4.86 16.82
N ARG A 262 -12.52 6.09 17.32
CA ARG A 262 -12.76 6.39 18.75
C ARG A 262 -14.10 5.81 19.22
N THR A 263 -14.13 5.35 20.47
CA THR A 263 -15.36 4.94 21.16
C THR A 263 -16.41 6.06 21.21
N GLY A 264 -17.68 5.72 20.99
CA GLY A 264 -18.82 6.62 21.19
C GLY A 264 -19.39 7.31 19.95
N PHE A 265 -18.82 7.11 18.77
CA PHE A 265 -19.37 7.62 17.50
C PHE A 265 -20.05 6.55 16.64
N GLU A 266 -19.60 5.29 16.74
CA GLU A 266 -20.14 4.11 16.06
C GLU A 266 -19.93 2.88 16.96
N PRO A 267 -20.62 1.74 16.76
CA PRO A 267 -20.27 0.49 17.40
C PRO A 267 -18.85 0.07 16.97
N VAL A 268 -17.85 0.49 17.75
CA VAL A 268 -16.45 0.13 17.49
C VAL A 268 -16.30 -1.37 17.75
N THR A 269 -15.91 -2.02 16.66
CA THR A 269 -15.77 -3.45 16.52
C THR A 269 -14.48 -3.94 17.21
N THR A 270 -14.51 -5.14 17.82
CA THR A 270 -13.35 -5.71 18.53
C THR A 270 -12.18 -6.07 17.63
N ASP A 271 -12.40 -6.13 16.31
CA ASP A 271 -11.34 -6.42 15.33
C ASP A 271 -10.52 -5.19 14.89
N GLY A 272 -10.91 -3.98 15.32
CA GLY A 272 -10.13 -2.75 15.20
C GLY A 272 -9.65 -2.39 13.78
N GLY A 273 -8.84 -1.32 13.67
CA GLY A 273 -8.06 -0.99 12.48
C GLY A 273 -6.76 -1.81 12.39
N SER A 274 -5.82 -1.40 11.53
CA SER A 274 -4.51 -2.05 11.45
C SER A 274 -3.61 -1.76 12.66
N GLN A 275 -3.88 -0.66 13.38
CA GLN A 275 -3.18 -0.22 14.60
C GLN A 275 -1.68 0.02 14.40
N GLY A 276 -1.33 0.45 13.19
CA GLY A 276 0.04 0.63 12.71
C GLY A 276 0.16 0.08 11.28
N PRO A 277 1.33 0.23 10.64
CA PRO A 277 1.59 -0.38 9.35
C PRO A 277 1.54 -1.90 9.46
N THR A 278 0.71 -2.55 8.66
CA THR A 278 0.67 -4.01 8.52
C THR A 278 1.21 -4.42 7.16
N LEU A 279 1.88 -5.55 7.09
CA LEU A 279 2.40 -6.16 5.86
C LEU A 279 2.09 -7.65 5.84
N PHE A 280 1.52 -8.11 4.74
CA PHE A 280 1.21 -9.50 4.45
C PHE A 280 1.77 -9.86 3.09
N ALA A 281 2.74 -10.76 3.05
CA ALA A 281 3.29 -11.27 1.81
C ALA A 281 2.37 -12.38 1.27
N PHE A 282 2.20 -12.49 -0.04
CA PHE A 282 1.45 -13.57 -0.69
C PHE A 282 2.06 -13.93 -2.05
N ARG A 283 1.71 -15.11 -2.58
CA ARG A 283 2.12 -15.51 -3.93
C ARG A 283 1.13 -14.94 -4.96
N PRO A 284 1.62 -14.35 -6.06
CA PRO A 284 0.78 -14.19 -7.24
C PRO A 284 0.19 -15.54 -7.66
N TRP A 285 -1.02 -15.52 -8.19
CA TRP A 285 -1.59 -16.69 -8.83
C TRP A 285 -0.76 -17.11 -10.05
N ASP A 286 -0.70 -18.42 -10.28
CA ASP A 286 -0.02 -19.07 -11.39
C ASP A 286 -0.98 -19.60 -12.47
N SER A 287 -2.26 -19.25 -12.37
CA SER A 287 -3.33 -19.65 -13.28
C SER A 287 -4.28 -18.48 -13.58
N ASP A 288 -4.98 -18.56 -14.72
CA ASP A 288 -6.03 -17.62 -15.12
C ASP A 288 -7.40 -17.93 -14.49
N SER A 289 -7.53 -19.07 -13.81
CA SER A 289 -8.77 -19.48 -13.12
C SER A 289 -8.51 -19.95 -11.68
N PRO A 290 -7.84 -19.13 -10.84
CA PRO A 290 -7.59 -19.50 -9.46
C PRO A 290 -8.88 -19.43 -8.62
N THR A 291 -8.89 -20.16 -7.51
CA THR A 291 -9.99 -20.18 -6.55
C THR A 291 -9.46 -20.19 -5.13
N GLY A 292 -10.28 -19.72 -4.17
CA GLY A 292 -9.92 -19.66 -2.77
C GLY A 292 -9.18 -18.38 -2.36
N ASN A 293 -8.56 -18.43 -1.19
CA ASN A 293 -7.85 -17.31 -0.60
C ASN A 293 -6.38 -17.31 -1.03
N LEU A 294 -5.76 -16.14 -1.02
CA LEU A 294 -4.31 -16.01 -1.26
C LEU A 294 -3.55 -16.63 -0.08
N ASP A 295 -2.50 -17.41 -0.39
CA ASP A 295 -1.60 -17.97 0.61
C ASP A 295 -0.68 -16.87 1.17
N ALA A 296 -1.14 -16.26 2.26
CA ALA A 296 -0.49 -15.11 2.88
C ALA A 296 0.38 -15.50 4.08
N LEU A 297 1.45 -14.74 4.27
CA LEU A 297 2.35 -14.76 5.42
C LEU A 297 2.32 -13.39 6.10
N PRO A 298 1.94 -13.27 7.38
CA PRO A 298 2.06 -12.03 8.12
C PRO A 298 3.54 -11.69 8.31
N VAL A 299 3.96 -10.53 7.83
CA VAL A 299 5.34 -10.02 7.93
C VAL A 299 5.45 -9.00 9.04
N LEU A 300 4.50 -8.06 9.10
CA LEU A 300 4.39 -7.05 10.13
C LEU A 300 2.92 -6.90 10.48
N TYR A 301 2.56 -7.03 11.75
CA TYR A 301 1.23 -6.71 12.21
C TYR A 301 1.22 -6.40 13.70
N TYR A 302 0.22 -5.64 14.10
CA TYR A 302 0.00 -5.28 15.49
C TYR A 302 -1.26 -5.97 16.01
N ARG A 303 -1.20 -6.37 17.29
CA ARG A 303 -2.34 -6.98 17.98
C ARG A 303 -3.43 -5.94 18.08
N VAL A 304 -4.67 -6.38 18.02
CA VAL A 304 -5.80 -5.51 18.32
C VAL A 304 -5.88 -5.36 19.83
N ALA A 305 -5.61 -4.15 20.34
CA ALA A 305 -5.55 -3.88 21.78
C ALA A 305 -6.69 -2.95 22.25
N PHE A 306 -7.91 -3.10 21.72
CA PHE A 306 -9.04 -2.23 22.06
C PHE A 306 -9.75 -2.65 23.38
N PRO A 307 -10.24 -1.70 24.23
CA PRO A 307 -10.19 -0.25 24.11
C PRO A 307 -8.89 0.40 24.64
N GLY A 308 -7.92 -0.40 25.10
CA GLY A 308 -6.66 0.10 25.69
C GLY A 308 -5.84 0.95 24.71
N CYS A 309 -5.72 0.48 23.47
CA CYS A 309 -5.12 1.14 22.33
C CYS A 309 -6.10 1.06 21.15
N GLY A 310 -6.65 2.21 20.76
CA GLY A 310 -7.42 2.41 19.53
C GLY A 310 -6.55 2.91 18.38
N GLY A 311 -5.23 2.95 18.54
CA GLY A 311 -4.33 3.61 17.60
C GLY A 311 -4.12 5.08 17.94
N PRO A 312 -3.60 5.86 17.00
CA PRO A 312 -2.93 7.13 17.26
C PRO A 312 -3.90 8.13 17.87
N ASN A 313 -3.67 8.46 19.15
CA ASN A 313 -4.50 9.37 19.97
C ASN A 313 -5.87 8.83 20.42
N VAL A 314 -6.10 7.51 20.32
CA VAL A 314 -7.30 6.86 20.87
C VAL A 314 -6.86 5.83 21.91
N GLY A 315 -7.20 6.06 23.18
CA GLY A 315 -6.76 5.20 24.30
C GLY A 315 -5.45 5.67 24.93
N ASP A 316 -4.82 4.79 25.72
CA ASP A 316 -3.53 5.03 26.38
C ASP A 316 -2.39 4.49 25.48
N PRO A 317 -1.50 5.35 24.94
CA PRO A 317 -0.39 4.91 24.10
C PRO A 317 0.51 3.87 24.77
N ALA A 318 0.61 3.86 26.11
CA ALA A 318 1.39 2.84 26.83
C ALA A 318 0.81 1.42 26.71
N GLN A 319 -0.43 1.28 26.21
CA GLN A 319 -1.08 0.01 25.91
C GLN A 319 -0.91 -0.42 24.43
N CYS A 320 -0.31 0.42 23.58
CA CYS A 320 -0.09 0.14 22.18
C CYS A 320 1.22 -0.64 21.94
N ASP A 321 1.19 -1.60 21.01
CA ASP A 321 2.40 -2.30 20.55
C ASP A 321 3.36 -1.36 19.79
N TYR A 322 2.84 -0.24 19.29
CA TYR A 322 3.60 0.83 18.64
C TYR A 322 3.18 2.19 19.24
N PRO A 323 3.74 2.57 20.41
CA PRO A 323 3.24 3.69 21.21
C PRO A 323 3.49 5.06 20.56
N ASP A 324 4.49 5.16 19.70
CA ASP A 324 4.83 6.38 18.97
C ASP A 324 4.04 6.52 17.66
N PHE A 325 3.18 5.55 17.32
CA PHE A 325 2.36 5.58 16.12
C PHE A 325 1.43 6.79 16.11
N THR A 326 1.44 7.53 15.00
CA THR A 326 0.51 8.63 14.71
C THR A 326 -0.33 8.32 13.45
N MET A 327 -1.50 8.95 13.27
CA MET A 327 -2.25 8.84 11.99
C MET A 327 -1.42 9.37 10.82
N CYS A 328 -0.39 10.17 11.08
CA CYS A 328 0.50 10.73 10.07
C CYS A 328 1.60 9.74 9.65
N ASP A 329 1.76 8.61 10.34
CA ASP A 329 2.71 7.55 9.94
C ASP A 329 2.11 6.62 8.87
N ASP A 330 1.23 7.16 8.03
CA ASP A 330 0.69 6.45 6.88
C ASP A 330 1.80 6.22 5.85
N TRP A 331 1.93 4.99 5.37
CA TRP A 331 2.88 4.65 4.32
C TRP A 331 2.23 4.81 2.97
N THR A 332 1.93 6.03 2.56
CA THR A 332 1.52 6.26 1.17
C THR A 332 2.73 5.97 0.29
N GLY A 333 2.75 4.81 -0.36
CA GLY A 333 3.76 4.46 -1.36
C GLY A 333 3.89 5.61 -2.35
N ALA A 334 5.11 6.07 -2.57
CA ALA A 334 5.43 7.13 -3.51
C ALA A 334 6.65 6.70 -4.34
#